data_AF-A0A9E6DVY7-F1
#
_entry.id   AF-A0A9E6DVY7-F1
#
_cell.length_a   1.000
_cell.length_b   1.000
_cell.length_c   1.000
_cell.angle_alpha   90.00
_cell.angle_beta   90.00
_cell.angle_gamma   90.00
#
_symmetry.space_group_name_H-M   'P 1'
#
loop_
_entity.id
_entity.type
_entity.pdbx_description
1 polymer ?
#
loop_
_entity_poly.entity_id
_entity_poly.type
_entity_poly.pdbx_seq_one_letter_code
_entity_poly.pdbx_strand_id
1 'polypeptide(L)'
;MIDHPQSLIQYYRKNNGWTQREVADRLVCSPSQVHKHENGDAPMTIPWLKRYASVYNVKVSDLLMPEDKPENSTPIQISLLNVFSKLTVNQQRGVLALVSSMAKDN
;
A
#
# COMPACT_ATOMS: atom_id res chain seq x y z
N MET A 1 0.92 23.28 -13.33
CA MET A 1 -0.09 22.58 -12.51
C MET A 1 0.21 21.10 -12.69
N ILE A 2 0.92 20.48 -11.76
CA ILE A 2 1.26 19.06 -11.87
C ILE A 2 -0.03 18.31 -11.56
N ASP A 3 -0.66 17.80 -12.62
CA ASP A 3 -1.88 17.01 -12.61
C ASP A 3 -1.62 15.76 -11.76
N HIS A 4 -2.04 15.77 -10.50
CA HIS A 4 -1.92 14.60 -9.63
C HIS A 4 -2.77 13.48 -10.24
N PRO A 5 -2.22 12.28 -10.48
CA PRO A 5 -3.00 11.19 -11.06
C PRO A 5 -4.19 10.90 -10.15
N GLN A 6 -5.39 11.04 -10.72
CA GLN A 6 -6.70 10.92 -10.04
C GLN A 6 -6.87 9.58 -9.28
N SER A 7 -6.03 8.58 -9.56
CA SER A 7 -5.68 7.47 -8.66
C SER A 7 -4.43 6.75 -9.20
N LEU A 8 -3.69 6.02 -8.37
CA LEU A 8 -2.58 5.16 -8.82
C LEU A 8 -3.06 4.06 -9.79
N ILE A 9 -4.33 3.66 -9.68
CA ILE A 9 -4.99 2.74 -10.61
C ILE A 9 -5.05 3.33 -12.02
N GLN A 10 -5.41 4.62 -12.14
CA GLN A 10 -5.43 5.33 -13.41
C GLN A 10 -4.03 5.39 -14.04
N TYR A 11 -3.00 5.61 -13.20
CA TYR A 11 -1.60 5.59 -13.64
C TYR A 11 -1.22 4.24 -14.26
N TYR A 12 -1.45 3.12 -13.56
CA TYR A 12 -1.13 1.79 -14.09
C TYR A 12 -1.92 1.44 -15.34
N ARG A 13 -3.20 1.83 -15.42
CA ARG A 13 -4.00 1.65 -16.63
C ARG A 13 -3.37 2.37 -17.82
N LYS A 14 -3.05 3.66 -17.66
CA LYS A 14 -2.45 4.49 -18.72
C LYS A 14 -1.06 3.97 -19.13
N ASN A 15 -0.24 3.53 -18.17
CA ASN A 15 1.09 2.98 -18.43
C ASN A 15 1.04 1.66 -19.24
N ASN A 16 -0.02 0.87 -19.08
CA ASN A 16 -0.26 -0.32 -19.88
C ASN A 16 -0.96 -0.04 -21.22
N GLY A 17 -1.32 1.22 -21.51
CA GLY A 17 -2.06 1.59 -22.72
C GLY A 17 -3.51 1.10 -22.75
N TRP A 18 -4.11 0.81 -21.59
CA TRP A 18 -5.46 0.25 -21.52
C TRP A 18 -6.56 1.31 -21.37
N THR A 19 -7.71 1.02 -21.94
CA THR A 19 -8.97 1.73 -21.71
C THR A 19 -9.63 1.28 -20.40
N GLN A 20 -10.55 2.09 -19.86
CA GLN A 20 -11.31 1.69 -18.66
C GLN A 20 -12.14 0.42 -18.91
N ARG A 21 -12.62 0.22 -20.14
CA ARG A 21 -13.36 -0.99 -20.54
C ARG A 21 -12.48 -2.22 -20.54
N GLU A 22 -11.27 -2.14 -21.08
CA GLU A 22 -10.32 -3.24 -21.06
C GLU A 22 -9.90 -3.66 -19.64
N VAL A 23 -9.78 -2.69 -18.72
CA VAL A 23 -9.56 -2.98 -17.30
C VAL A 23 -10.80 -3.62 -16.67
N ALA A 24 -11.99 -3.12 -16.98
CA ALA A 24 -13.25 -3.68 -16.49
C ALA A 24 -13.45 -5.13 -16.95
N ASP A 25 -13.13 -5.43 -18.20
CA ASP A 25 -13.22 -6.77 -18.77
C ASP A 25 -12.25 -7.74 -18.04
N ARG A 26 -11.01 -7.30 -17.76
CA ARG A 26 -10.01 -8.08 -16.98
C ARG A 26 -10.44 -8.28 -15.53
N LEU A 27 -11.07 -7.27 -14.93
CA LEU A 27 -11.56 -7.36 -13.58
C LEU A 27 -12.84 -8.17 -13.50
N VAL A 28 -13.60 -8.35 -14.58
CA VAL A 28 -14.98 -8.86 -14.56
C VAL A 28 -15.88 -7.91 -13.74
N CYS A 29 -15.97 -6.66 -14.19
CA CYS A 29 -16.86 -5.65 -13.63
C CYS A 29 -17.36 -4.65 -14.70
N SER A 30 -18.15 -3.65 -14.29
CA SER A 30 -18.61 -2.62 -15.21
C SER A 30 -17.54 -1.54 -15.45
N PRO A 31 -17.45 -0.95 -16.65
CA PRO A 31 -16.59 0.22 -16.90
C PRO A 31 -16.90 1.40 -15.96
N SER A 32 -18.17 1.56 -15.58
CA SER A 32 -18.59 2.57 -14.59
C SER A 32 -17.95 2.33 -13.22
N GLN A 33 -17.76 1.08 -12.80
CA GLN A 33 -17.07 0.77 -11.55
C GLN A 33 -15.60 1.20 -11.60
N VAL A 34 -14.92 0.93 -12.71
CA VAL A 34 -13.53 1.39 -12.93
C VAL A 34 -13.45 2.91 -12.93
N HIS A 35 -14.38 3.59 -13.59
CA HIS A 35 -14.45 5.05 -13.59
C HIS A 35 -14.61 5.62 -12.19
N LYS A 36 -15.56 5.11 -11.39
CA LYS A 36 -15.78 5.55 -10.00
C LYS A 36 -14.55 5.34 -9.13
N HIS A 37 -13.90 4.19 -9.27
CA HIS A 37 -12.64 3.92 -8.57
C HIS A 37 -11.52 4.87 -8.97
N GLU A 38 -11.43 5.21 -10.26
CA GLU A 38 -10.38 6.10 -10.75
C GLU A 38 -10.55 7.55 -10.35
N ASN A 39 -11.78 7.98 -10.07
CA ASN A 39 -12.14 9.33 -9.65
C ASN A 39 -12.35 9.48 -8.14
N GLY A 40 -12.35 8.38 -7.38
CA GLY A 40 -12.64 8.40 -5.94
C GLY A 40 -14.13 8.42 -5.58
N ASP A 41 -15.04 8.29 -6.56
CA ASP A 41 -16.50 8.26 -6.35
C ASP A 41 -16.99 6.95 -5.69
N ALA A 42 -16.12 5.94 -5.59
CA ALA A 42 -16.40 4.69 -4.90
C ALA A 42 -15.20 4.26 -4.04
N PRO A 43 -15.44 3.74 -2.82
CA PRO A 43 -14.37 3.37 -1.92
C PRO A 43 -13.55 2.18 -2.45
N MET A 44 -12.24 2.35 -2.44
CA MET A 44 -11.29 1.33 -2.87
C MET A 44 -11.02 0.32 -1.75
N THR A 45 -11.91 -0.67 -1.62
CA THR A 45 -11.78 -1.71 -0.58
C THR A 45 -10.58 -2.65 -0.82
N ILE A 46 -10.09 -3.34 0.22
CA ILE A 46 -9.01 -4.33 0.11
C ILE A 46 -9.26 -5.41 -0.97
N PRO A 47 -10.46 -6.02 -1.10
CA PRO A 47 -10.74 -6.94 -2.20
C PRO A 47 -10.53 -6.34 -3.60
N TRP A 48 -10.91 -5.07 -3.80
CA TRP A 48 -10.69 -4.37 -5.05
C TRP A 48 -9.21 -4.13 -5.31
N LEU A 49 -8.46 -3.64 -4.32
CA LEU A 49 -7.02 -3.45 -4.43
C LEU A 49 -6.30 -4.74 -4.83
N LYS A 50 -6.66 -5.88 -4.24
CA LYS A 50 -6.09 -7.19 -4.60
C LYS A 50 -6.36 -7.56 -6.07
N ARG A 51 -7.57 -7.29 -6.57
CA ARG A 51 -7.93 -7.55 -7.97
C ARG A 51 -7.15 -6.66 -8.92
N TYR A 52 -7.05 -5.36 -8.64
CA TYR A 52 -6.23 -4.45 -9.44
C TYR A 52 -4.76 -4.82 -9.41
N ALA A 53 -4.21 -5.17 -8.25
CA ALA A 53 -2.82 -5.58 -8.10
C ALA A 53 -2.52 -6.83 -8.95
N SER A 54 -3.45 -7.80 -8.96
CA SER A 54 -3.35 -8.97 -9.82
C SER A 54 -3.40 -8.62 -11.32
N VAL A 55 -4.32 -7.72 -11.72
CA VAL A 55 -4.47 -7.32 -13.13
C VAL A 55 -3.26 -6.55 -13.65
N TYR A 56 -2.64 -5.71 -12.82
CA TYR A 56 -1.46 -4.93 -13.17
C TYR A 56 -0.14 -5.64 -12.87
N ASN A 57 -0.17 -6.81 -12.26
CA ASN A 57 1.01 -7.56 -11.82
C ASN A 57 1.94 -6.72 -10.90
N VAL A 58 1.35 -6.09 -9.89
CA VAL A 58 2.05 -5.26 -8.88
C VAL A 58 1.66 -5.69 -7.46
N LYS A 59 2.34 -5.15 -6.45
CA LYS A 59 1.92 -5.36 -5.05
C LYS A 59 0.76 -4.42 -4.72
N VAL A 60 -0.08 -4.82 -3.77
CA VAL A 60 -1.15 -3.96 -3.24
C VAL A 60 -0.59 -2.62 -2.73
N SER A 61 0.59 -2.62 -2.11
CA SER A 61 1.29 -1.42 -1.64
C SER A 61 1.62 -0.42 -2.74
N ASP A 62 1.76 -0.88 -3.98
CA ASP A 62 2.09 -0.02 -5.13
C ASP A 62 0.87 0.77 -5.60
N LEU A 63 -0.34 0.35 -5.19
CA LEU A 63 -1.61 1.03 -5.46
C LEU A 63 -2.02 2.01 -4.35
N LEU A 64 -1.24 2.12 -3.28
CA LEU A 64 -1.47 3.04 -2.16
C LEU A 64 -0.70 4.34 -2.35
N MET A 65 -1.32 5.46 -1.95
CA MET A 65 -0.65 6.76 -1.96
C MET A 65 0.55 6.76 -0.99
N PRO A 66 1.59 7.57 -1.23
CA PRO A 66 2.78 7.58 -0.37
C PRO A 66 2.50 7.67 1.13
N GLU A 67 1.49 8.46 1.52
CA GLU A 67 1.01 8.63 2.89
C GLU A 67 0.32 7.40 3.48
N ASP A 68 -0.26 6.55 2.63
CA ASP A 68 -0.95 5.31 3.00
C ASP A 68 -0.04 4.08 2.87
N LYS A 69 1.15 4.24 2.27
CA LYS A 69 2.11 3.15 2.19
C LYS A 69 2.57 2.83 3.61
N PRO A 70 2.66 1.53 3.98
CA PRO A 70 3.33 1.18 5.22
C PRO A 70 4.74 1.78 5.17
N GLU A 71 5.15 2.47 6.24
CA GLU A 71 6.51 3.00 6.34
C GLU A 71 7.48 1.88 5.98
N ASN A 72 8.30 2.13 4.95
CA ASN A 72 9.35 1.19 4.59
C ASN A 72 10.31 1.13 5.77
N SER A 73 10.26 0.04 6.52
CA SER A 73 11.24 -0.20 7.57
C SER A 73 12.63 -0.24 6.94
N THR A 74 13.53 0.56 7.47
CA THR A 74 14.95 0.52 7.12
C THR A 74 15.51 -0.89 7.35
N PRO A 75 16.60 -1.30 6.68
CA PRO A 75 17.22 -2.60 6.89
C PRO A 75 17.53 -2.89 8.37
N ILE A 76 17.87 -1.84 9.14
CA ILE A 76 18.16 -1.96 10.56
C ILE A 76 16.89 -2.14 11.41
N GLN A 77 15.78 -1.49 11.06
CA GLN A 77 14.48 -1.73 11.71
C GLN A 77 13.99 -3.16 11.46
N ILE A 78 14.14 -3.68 10.23
CA ILE A 78 13.82 -5.08 9.92
C ILE A 78 14.71 -6.04 10.74
N SER A 79 16.01 -5.75 10.82
CA SER A 79 16.95 -6.55 11.61
C SER A 79 16.58 -6.55 13.09
N LEU A 80 16.23 -5.39 13.65
CA LEU A 80 15.76 -5.25 15.02
C LEU A 80 14.50 -6.10 15.26
N LEU A 81 13.50 -6.02 14.38
CA LEU A 81 12.25 -6.80 14.50
C LEU A 81 12.51 -8.32 14.46
N ASN A 82 13.41 -8.77 13.59
CA ASN A 82 13.79 -10.18 13.48
C ASN A 82 14.47 -10.71 14.75
N VAL A 83 15.27 -9.88 15.43
CA VAL A 83 15.87 -10.25 16.71
C VAL A 83 14.82 -10.19 17.82
N PHE A 84 14.07 -9.10 17.88
CA PHE A 84 13.06 -8.84 18.92
C PHE A 84 11.97 -9.91 18.97
N SER A 85 11.47 -10.36 17.80
CA SER A 85 10.44 -11.40 17.70
C SER A 85 10.86 -12.76 18.26
N LYS A 86 12.17 -13.03 18.40
CA LYS A 86 12.70 -14.28 18.96
C LYS A 86 12.93 -14.22 20.48
N LEU A 87 12.78 -13.05 21.09
CA LEU A 87 12.98 -12.84 22.52
C LEU A 87 11.75 -13.27 23.33
N THR A 88 11.96 -13.58 24.61
CA THR A 88 10.84 -13.77 25.56
C THR A 88 10.13 -12.44 25.84
N VAL A 89 8.88 -12.50 26.30
CA VAL A 89 8.08 -11.30 26.64
C VAL A 89 8.81 -10.38 27.62
N ASN A 90 9.52 -10.93 28.61
CA ASN A 90 10.28 -10.13 29.58
C ASN A 90 11.48 -9.42 28.94
N GLN A 91 12.21 -10.08 28.04
CA GLN A 91 13.31 -9.47 27.30
C GLN A 91 12.81 -8.41 26.31
N GLN A 92 11.69 -8.67 25.63
CA GLN A 92 11.02 -7.69 24.77
C GLN A 92 10.62 -6.44 25.55
N ARG A 93 10.04 -6.60 26.75
CA ARG A 93 9.74 -5.48 27.66
C ARG A 93 10.98 -4.68 28.06
N GLY A 94 12.08 -5.36 28.35
CA GLY A 94 13.35 -4.71 28.65
C GLY A 94 13.87 -3.86 27.49
N VAL A 95 13.89 -4.42 26.28
CA VAL A 95 14.27 -3.70 25.06
C VAL A 95 13.34 -2.51 24.80
N LEU A 96 12.03 -2.70 24.97
CA LEU A 96 11.06 -1.62 24.78
C LEU A 96 11.28 -0.47 25.77
N ALA A 97 11.57 -0.78 27.04
CA ALA A 97 11.86 0.24 28.06
C ALA A 97 13.11 1.06 27.70
N LEU A 98 14.18 0.40 27.23
CA LEU A 98 15.42 1.06 26.81
C LEU A 98 15.22 1.98 25.60
N VAL A 99 14.54 1.50 24.55
CA VAL A 99 14.26 2.33 23.36
C VAL A 99 13.35 3.51 23.73
N SER A 100 12.37 3.28 24.60
CA SER A 100 11.44 4.32 25.06
C SER A 100 12.12 5.40 25.91
N SER A 101 13.16 5.07 26.68
CA SER A 101 13.93 6.08 27.41
C SER A 101 14.74 6.94 26.45
N MET A 102 15.40 6.32 25.47
CA MET A 102 16.20 7.05 24.46
C MET A 102 15.36 8.00 23.59
N ALA A 103 14.10 7.66 23.33
CA ALA A 103 13.19 8.49 22.53
C ALA A 103 12.63 9.70 23.29
N LYS A 104 12.69 9.72 24.63
CA LYS A 104 12.24 10.86 25.46
C LYS A 104 13.32 11.94 25.64
N ASP A 105 14.58 11.60 25.35
CA ASP A 105 15.73 12.48 25.51
C ASP A 105 16.07 13.25 24.21
N ASN A 106 15.33 13.00 23.12
CA ASN A 106 15.36 13.73 21.85
C ASN A 106 14.13 14.62 21.70
#